data_AF-A0A2P1AB14-F1
#
_entry.id   AF-A0A2P1AB14-F1
#
_cell.length_a   1.000
_cell.length_b   1.000
_cell.length_c   1.000
_cell.angle_alpha   90.00
_cell.angle_beta   90.00
_cell.angle_gamma   90.00
#
_symmetry.space_group_name_H-M   'P 1'
#
loop_
_entity.id
_entity.type
_entity.pdbx_description
1 polymer ?
#
loop_
_entity_poly.entity_id
_entity_poly.type
_entity_poly.pdbx_seq_one_letter_code
_entity_poly.pdbx_strand_id
1 'polypeptide(L)'
;LLTGLLPSYLIYKADIHYQPFFKELLHKLAFMLLMFVGIGIVAFFYYQDYAAFGRNNSELRRYIVPTYFVSSASKYLNEHYLQTPMEYQQLGLDAKNASRNPNTKPNLLVFVVGETARSMSYQYYGYNKPTNAHTQNQGLIAFNDTSSCGTATAVSLPCMFSRMGRADYDPRRANAQDTVIDVLSHSGIKVQWFDNDSGCKGVCDQVENLTIDLKSDPKLCSGQYCFDQVLLNKLDKILAVAPSQDTVIFLHIIGSHGPTYYLRYPPEHRKFIPDCPRSDIQNCSQEELINTYDNTILYTDFILSEVVNKLKGKQDMFDTAMLYLSDHGESLGEKGMYLHGAPYSIAPKEQTSVPMLAWVSNDFSQDNQLNMTCVAQRAEQGGFSHDN
;
A
#
# COMPACT_ATOMS: atom_id res chain seq x y z
N LEU A 1 -20.49 -33.59 -33.68
CA LEU A 1 -19.80 -34.80 -34.22
C LEU A 1 -18.34 -34.87 -33.75
N LEU A 2 -17.47 -33.92 -34.10
CA LEU A 2 -16.03 -33.97 -33.77
C LEU A 2 -15.69 -33.76 -32.28
N THR A 3 -16.43 -32.92 -31.55
CA THR A 3 -16.11 -32.57 -30.15
C THR A 3 -16.75 -33.46 -29.09
N GLY A 4 -17.62 -34.40 -29.46
CA GLY A 4 -18.36 -35.24 -28.52
C GLY A 4 -18.37 -36.72 -28.89
N LEU A 5 -18.77 -37.05 -30.13
CA LEU A 5 -18.87 -38.45 -30.57
C LEU A 5 -17.49 -39.08 -30.79
N LEU A 6 -16.54 -38.34 -31.38
CA LEU A 6 -15.20 -38.84 -31.62
C LEU A 6 -14.43 -39.12 -30.31
N PRO A 7 -14.36 -38.20 -29.32
CA PRO A 7 -13.74 -38.50 -28.02
C PRO A 7 -14.42 -39.66 -27.29
N SER A 8 -15.76 -39.72 -27.31
CA SER A 8 -16.51 -40.81 -26.68
C SER A 8 -16.21 -42.17 -27.32
N TYR A 9 -16.10 -42.22 -28.65
CA TYR A 9 -15.73 -43.44 -29.37
C TYR A 9 -14.28 -43.87 -29.07
N LEU A 10 -13.36 -42.91 -28.98
CA LEU A 10 -11.97 -43.19 -28.61
C LEU A 10 -11.86 -43.73 -27.18
N ILE A 11 -12.60 -43.18 -26.23
CA ILE A 11 -12.69 -43.70 -24.85
C ILE A 11 -13.33 -45.09 -24.84
N TYR A 12 -14.40 -45.31 -25.61
CA TYR A 12 -15.05 -46.62 -25.73
C TYR A 12 -14.12 -47.69 -26.32
N LYS A 13 -13.25 -47.31 -27.26
CA LYS A 13 -12.25 -48.20 -27.88
C LYS A 13 -10.97 -48.34 -27.06
N ALA A 14 -10.80 -47.57 -25.98
CA ALA A 14 -9.61 -47.67 -25.15
C ALA A 14 -9.63 -49.00 -24.38
N ASP A 15 -8.60 -49.81 -24.60
CA ASP A 15 -8.42 -51.06 -23.86
C ASP A 15 -7.84 -50.74 -22.47
N ILE A 16 -8.62 -51.00 -21.42
CA ILE A 16 -8.25 -50.65 -20.05
C ILE A 16 -7.53 -51.83 -19.42
N HIS A 17 -6.20 -51.79 -19.44
CA HIS A 17 -5.36 -52.76 -18.74
C HIS A 17 -5.23 -52.41 -17.25
N TYR A 18 -5.99 -53.11 -16.40
CA TYR A 18 -5.92 -52.94 -14.96
C TYR A 18 -4.60 -53.49 -14.40
N GLN A 19 -3.79 -52.63 -13.78
CA GLN A 19 -2.58 -53.01 -13.05
C GLN A 19 -2.90 -53.29 -11.57
N PRO A 20 -2.00 -53.99 -10.84
CA PRO A 20 -2.13 -54.13 -9.39
C PRO A 20 -2.27 -52.77 -8.70
N PHE A 21 -3.16 -52.68 -7.70
CA PHE A 21 -3.60 -51.42 -7.08
C PHE A 21 -2.46 -50.44 -6.75
N PHE A 22 -1.39 -50.89 -6.10
CA PHE A 22 -0.27 -50.04 -5.72
C PHE A 22 0.54 -49.51 -6.91
N LYS A 23 0.70 -50.34 -7.95
CA LYS A 23 1.40 -49.93 -9.18
C LYS A 23 0.57 -48.90 -9.93
N GLU A 24 -0.74 -49.11 -10.01
CA GLU A 24 -1.66 -48.15 -10.64
C GLU A 24 -1.69 -46.81 -9.89
N LEU A 25 -1.77 -46.86 -8.56
CA LEU A 25 -1.73 -45.67 -7.70
C LEU A 25 -0.43 -44.87 -7.91
N LEU A 26 0.73 -45.55 -7.93
CA LEU A 26 2.02 -44.90 -8.15
C LEU A 26 2.11 -44.23 -9.51
N HIS A 27 1.63 -44.89 -10.59
CA HIS A 27 1.59 -44.27 -11.92
C HIS A 27 0.69 -43.03 -11.94
N LYS A 28 -0.48 -43.08 -11.30
CA LYS A 28 -1.38 -41.92 -11.21
C LYS A 28 -0.76 -40.78 -10.41
N LEU A 29 -0.12 -41.07 -9.28
CA LEU A 29 0.60 -40.06 -8.49
C LEU A 29 1.76 -39.45 -9.28
N ALA A 30 2.56 -40.26 -9.96
CA ALA A 30 3.65 -39.79 -10.80
C ALA A 30 3.14 -38.93 -11.97
N PHE A 31 2.05 -39.35 -12.62
CA PHE A 31 1.41 -38.58 -13.69
C PHE A 31 0.86 -37.24 -13.17
N MET A 32 0.16 -37.23 -12.04
CA MET A 32 -0.33 -36.00 -11.42
C MET A 32 0.82 -35.08 -11.03
N LEU A 33 1.90 -35.62 -10.46
CA LEU A 33 3.10 -34.85 -10.13
C LEU A 33 3.72 -34.24 -11.40
N LEU A 34 3.86 -35.01 -12.48
CA LEU A 34 4.36 -34.49 -13.76
C LEU A 34 3.46 -33.39 -14.33
N MET A 35 2.14 -33.52 -14.20
CA MET A 35 1.20 -32.46 -14.59
C MET A 35 1.36 -31.21 -13.72
N PHE A 36 1.52 -31.35 -12.40
CA PHE A 36 1.78 -30.21 -11.51
C PHE A 36 3.11 -29.54 -11.81
N VAL A 37 4.16 -30.31 -12.13
CA VAL A 37 5.44 -29.77 -12.59
C VAL A 37 5.26 -29.00 -13.90
N GLY A 38 4.53 -29.56 -14.87
CA GLY A 38 4.21 -28.88 -16.13
C GLY A 38 3.46 -27.56 -15.91
N ILE A 39 2.42 -27.57 -15.07
CA ILE A 39 1.67 -26.36 -14.68
C ILE A 39 2.59 -25.35 -13.99
N GLY A 40 3.46 -25.81 -13.08
CA GLY A 40 4.43 -24.96 -12.38
C GLY A 40 5.42 -24.29 -13.32
N ILE A 41 5.92 -25.01 -14.33
CA ILE A 41 6.81 -24.47 -15.36
C ILE A 41 6.08 -23.37 -16.16
N VAL A 42 4.86 -23.64 -16.62
CA VAL A 42 4.06 -22.64 -17.36
C VAL A 42 3.78 -21.42 -16.48
N ALA A 43 3.34 -21.63 -15.23
CA ALA A 43 3.07 -20.55 -14.29
C ALA A 43 4.32 -19.70 -14.01
N PHE A 44 5.50 -20.31 -13.91
CA PHE A 44 6.76 -19.61 -13.71
C PHE A 44 7.11 -18.70 -14.91
N PHE A 45 7.03 -19.22 -16.13
CA PHE A 45 7.39 -18.43 -17.33
C PHE A 45 6.35 -17.36 -17.70
N TYR A 46 5.08 -17.55 -17.34
CA TYR A 46 3.97 -16.63 -17.68
C TYR A 46 3.42 -15.86 -16.46
N TYR A 47 4.16 -15.80 -15.35
CA TYR A 47 3.68 -15.15 -14.12
C TYR A 47 3.32 -13.68 -14.36
N GLN A 48 4.15 -12.94 -15.10
CA GLN A 48 3.91 -11.53 -15.42
C GLN A 48 2.59 -11.32 -16.15
N ASP A 49 2.33 -12.11 -17.20
CA ASP A 49 1.09 -12.09 -17.97
C ASP A 49 -0.12 -12.36 -17.06
N TYR A 50 -0.05 -13.42 -16.23
CA TYR A 50 -1.14 -13.79 -15.34
C TYR A 50 -1.39 -12.74 -14.25
N ALA A 51 -0.32 -12.15 -13.69
CA ALA A 51 -0.41 -11.16 -12.65
C ALA A 51 -1.02 -9.85 -13.18
N ALA A 52 -0.52 -9.33 -14.30
CA ALA A 52 -1.05 -8.13 -14.94
C ALA A 52 -2.48 -8.33 -15.44
N PHE A 53 -2.75 -9.42 -16.17
CA PHE A 53 -4.08 -9.73 -16.68
C PHE A 53 -5.09 -9.92 -15.54
N GLY A 54 -4.71 -10.67 -14.50
CA GLY A 54 -5.55 -10.92 -13.33
C GLY A 54 -5.84 -9.68 -12.48
N ARG A 55 -4.91 -8.70 -12.43
CA ARG A 55 -5.17 -7.39 -11.80
C ARG A 55 -6.08 -6.52 -12.64
N ASN A 56 -5.81 -6.41 -13.95
CA ASN A 56 -6.64 -5.61 -14.87
C ASN A 56 -8.06 -6.17 -15.03
N ASN A 57 -8.26 -7.47 -14.77
CA ASN A 57 -9.55 -8.16 -14.95
C ASN A 57 -9.92 -8.95 -13.68
N SER A 58 -9.95 -8.29 -12.52
CA SER A 58 -10.21 -8.91 -11.22
C SER A 58 -11.53 -9.70 -11.16
N GLU A 59 -12.53 -9.26 -11.92
CA GLU A 59 -13.84 -9.93 -12.08
C GLU A 59 -13.71 -11.35 -12.65
N LEU A 60 -12.65 -11.66 -13.40
CA LEU A 60 -12.48 -12.98 -14.00
C LEU A 60 -12.37 -14.11 -12.97
N ARG A 61 -11.89 -13.79 -11.77
CA ARG A 61 -11.82 -14.76 -10.66
C ARG A 61 -13.20 -15.34 -10.32
N ARG A 62 -14.28 -14.58 -10.56
CA ARG A 62 -15.66 -15.01 -10.30
C ARG A 62 -16.17 -16.06 -11.30
N TYR A 63 -15.58 -16.14 -12.50
CA TYR A 63 -15.96 -17.13 -13.51
C TYR A 63 -15.26 -18.49 -13.33
N ILE A 64 -14.31 -18.60 -12.40
CA ILE A 64 -13.61 -19.87 -12.12
C ILE A 64 -14.54 -20.78 -11.30
N VAL A 65 -15.47 -21.44 -11.97
CA VAL A 65 -16.43 -22.38 -11.36
C VAL A 65 -15.94 -23.82 -11.52
N PRO A 66 -16.20 -24.71 -10.53
CA PRO A 66 -17.00 -24.48 -9.32
C PRO A 66 -16.21 -23.90 -8.13
N THR A 67 -14.89 -23.68 -8.26
CA THR A 67 -14.02 -23.35 -7.12
C THR A 67 -14.39 -22.02 -6.46
N TYR A 68 -14.72 -20.99 -7.22
CA TYR A 68 -15.18 -19.70 -6.69
C TYR A 68 -16.50 -19.83 -5.90
N PHE A 69 -17.44 -20.64 -6.39
CA PHE A 69 -18.70 -20.90 -5.71
C PHE A 69 -18.47 -21.60 -4.35
N VAL A 70 -17.68 -22.68 -4.36
CA VAL A 70 -17.38 -23.45 -3.14
C VAL A 70 -16.63 -22.59 -2.12
N SER A 71 -15.62 -21.82 -2.55
CA SER A 71 -14.85 -20.97 -1.64
C SER A 71 -15.68 -19.82 -1.08
N SER A 72 -16.51 -19.18 -1.90
CA SER A 72 -17.41 -18.10 -1.46
C SER A 72 -18.49 -18.60 -0.52
N ALA A 73 -19.09 -19.76 -0.80
CA ALA A 73 -20.08 -20.39 0.09
C ALA A 73 -19.45 -20.78 1.43
N SER A 74 -18.26 -21.38 1.42
CA SER A 74 -17.50 -21.71 2.63
C SER A 74 -17.15 -20.45 3.43
N LYS A 75 -16.66 -19.40 2.77
CA LYS A 75 -16.37 -18.11 3.39
C LYS A 75 -17.61 -17.50 4.03
N TYR A 76 -18.72 -17.44 3.30
CA TYR A 76 -19.98 -16.92 3.80
C TYR A 76 -20.50 -17.70 5.02
N LEU A 77 -20.50 -19.04 4.94
CA LEU A 77 -20.88 -19.91 6.07
C LEU A 77 -20.00 -19.66 7.29
N ASN A 78 -18.69 -19.55 7.07
CA ASN A 78 -17.74 -19.28 8.13
C ASN A 78 -18.04 -17.92 8.77
N GLU A 79 -18.09 -16.84 7.98
CA GLU A 79 -18.30 -15.47 8.48
C GLU A 79 -19.64 -15.25 9.16
N HIS A 80 -20.72 -15.89 8.69
CA HIS A 80 -22.08 -15.62 9.20
C HIS A 80 -22.58 -16.64 10.24
N TYR A 81 -22.06 -17.87 10.25
CA TYR A 81 -22.62 -18.94 11.09
C TYR A 81 -21.61 -19.65 11.99
N LEU A 82 -20.33 -19.72 11.60
CA LEU A 82 -19.32 -20.49 12.37
C LEU A 82 -18.37 -19.60 13.16
N GLN A 83 -18.08 -18.39 12.68
CA GLN A 83 -17.21 -17.46 13.36
C GLN A 83 -17.93 -16.79 14.52
N THR A 84 -17.31 -16.81 15.70
CA THR A 84 -17.75 -16.01 16.84
C THR A 84 -17.56 -14.52 16.53
N PRO A 85 -18.62 -13.70 16.60
CA PRO A 85 -18.48 -12.25 16.49
C PRO A 85 -17.56 -11.71 17.58
N MET A 86 -16.65 -10.81 17.22
CA MET A 86 -15.84 -10.08 18.20
C MET A 86 -16.56 -8.79 18.57
N GLU A 87 -16.73 -8.54 19.86
CA GLU A 87 -17.20 -7.24 20.33
C GLU A 87 -16.13 -6.18 20.08
N TYR A 88 -16.57 -5.00 19.64
CA TYR A 88 -15.66 -3.89 19.39
C TYR A 88 -15.07 -3.37 20.71
N GLN A 89 -13.74 -3.35 20.82
CA GLN A 89 -13.02 -2.94 22.01
C GLN A 89 -12.53 -1.50 21.89
N GLN A 90 -13.08 -0.62 22.72
CA GLN A 90 -12.57 0.74 22.83
C GLN A 90 -11.26 0.77 23.65
N LEU A 91 -10.24 1.43 23.13
CA LEU A 91 -8.92 1.60 23.72
C LEU A 91 -8.61 3.09 23.92
N GLY A 92 -7.78 3.38 24.93
CA GLY A 92 -7.28 4.74 25.16
C GLY A 92 -8.36 5.78 25.46
N LEU A 93 -9.50 5.39 26.05
CA LEU A 93 -10.55 6.31 26.51
C LEU A 93 -10.06 7.29 27.59
N ASP A 94 -8.96 6.96 28.26
CA ASP A 94 -8.26 7.77 29.25
C ASP A 94 -7.13 8.62 28.66
N ALA A 95 -6.88 8.51 27.35
CA ALA A 95 -5.88 9.30 26.66
C ALA A 95 -6.19 10.80 26.80
N LYS A 96 -5.15 11.60 26.97
CA LYS A 96 -5.25 13.05 27.07
C LYS A 96 -4.13 13.69 26.28
N ASN A 97 -4.44 14.75 25.55
CA ASN A 97 -3.43 15.57 24.92
C ASN A 97 -2.51 16.19 25.99
N ALA A 98 -1.22 15.83 25.93
CA ALA A 98 -0.18 16.29 26.84
C ALA A 98 0.78 17.32 26.19
N SER A 99 0.45 17.83 25.00
CA SER A 99 1.21 18.89 24.34
C SER A 99 1.31 20.12 25.23
N ARG A 100 2.51 20.72 25.28
CA ARG A 100 2.81 21.85 26.17
C ARG A 100 2.56 23.20 25.51
N ASN A 101 2.69 23.28 24.18
CA ASN A 101 2.51 24.47 23.34
C ASN A 101 3.00 25.78 24.01
N PRO A 102 4.26 25.88 24.48
CA PRO A 102 4.77 27.05 25.18
C PRO A 102 4.73 28.33 24.33
N ASN A 103 4.77 28.21 23.00
CA ASN A 103 4.59 29.32 22.06
C ASN A 103 3.11 29.61 21.73
N THR A 104 2.16 28.95 22.39
CA THR A 104 0.70 29.01 22.20
C THR A 104 0.16 28.54 20.85
N LYS A 105 1.02 28.03 19.96
CA LYS A 105 0.62 27.48 18.67
C LYS A 105 0.26 25.99 18.85
N PRO A 106 -0.86 25.52 18.30
CA PRO A 106 -1.16 24.09 18.28
C PRO A 106 -0.20 23.31 17.36
N ASN A 107 -0.01 22.04 17.67
CA ASN A 107 0.71 21.11 16.82
C ASN A 107 -0.14 20.75 15.58
N LEU A 108 0.48 20.70 14.40
CA LEU A 108 -0.09 20.23 13.15
C LEU A 108 0.83 19.20 12.52
N LEU A 109 0.38 17.94 12.52
CA LEU A 109 1.05 16.84 11.83
C LEU A 109 0.26 16.47 10.57
N VAL A 110 0.94 16.45 9.42
CA VAL A 110 0.41 15.80 8.21
C VAL A 110 1.08 14.44 8.07
N PHE A 111 0.30 13.36 8.17
CA PHE A 111 0.76 12.01 7.93
C PHE A 111 0.36 11.60 6.51
N VAL A 112 1.34 11.41 5.63
CA VAL A 112 1.12 10.93 4.27
C VAL A 112 1.29 9.42 4.24
N VAL A 113 0.18 8.69 4.07
CA VAL A 113 0.17 7.24 3.93
C VAL A 113 0.42 6.93 2.45
N GLY A 114 1.61 6.41 2.15
CA GLY A 114 2.04 6.03 0.82
C GLY A 114 1.49 4.68 0.38
N GLU A 115 1.51 4.45 -0.93
CA GLU A 115 1.02 3.23 -1.55
C GLU A 115 2.09 2.67 -2.49
N THR A 116 2.43 1.39 -2.32
CA THR A 116 3.27 0.60 -3.24
C THR A 116 4.76 1.06 -3.36
N ALA A 117 5.17 2.15 -2.71
CA ALA A 117 6.52 2.66 -2.83
C ALA A 117 7.58 1.79 -2.12
N ARG A 118 8.63 1.36 -2.85
CA ARG A 118 9.79 0.61 -2.33
C ARG A 118 11.02 1.49 -2.07
N SER A 119 11.74 1.25 -0.96
CA SER A 119 12.91 2.07 -0.56
C SER A 119 14.02 2.07 -1.64
N MET A 120 14.24 0.94 -2.31
CA MET A 120 15.35 0.83 -3.28
C MET A 120 15.21 1.70 -4.53
N SER A 121 14.05 2.34 -4.74
CA SER A 121 13.81 3.31 -5.82
C SER A 121 13.87 4.78 -5.35
N TYR A 122 14.28 5.03 -4.11
CA TYR A 122 14.46 6.37 -3.55
C TYR A 122 15.94 6.74 -3.52
N GLN A 123 16.27 7.93 -4.06
CA GLN A 123 17.62 8.47 -4.04
C GLN A 123 18.17 8.60 -2.60
N TYR A 124 17.30 8.88 -1.63
CA TYR A 124 17.66 8.96 -0.21
C TYR A 124 18.32 7.70 0.35
N TYR A 125 18.03 6.53 -0.23
CA TYR A 125 18.60 5.24 0.20
C TYR A 125 19.68 4.72 -0.77
N GLY A 126 20.27 5.60 -1.58
CA GLY A 126 21.36 5.26 -2.50
C GLY A 126 20.93 4.86 -3.91
N TYR A 127 19.66 5.07 -4.29
CA TYR A 127 19.24 4.86 -5.68
C TYR A 127 19.93 5.86 -6.62
N ASN A 128 20.30 5.39 -7.82
CA ASN A 128 21.16 6.14 -8.74
C ASN A 128 20.41 7.22 -9.55
N LYS A 129 19.07 7.18 -9.61
CA LYS A 129 18.27 8.21 -10.27
C LYS A 129 17.80 9.26 -9.28
N PRO A 130 17.67 10.54 -9.69
CA PRO A 130 17.20 11.63 -8.84
C PRO A 130 15.67 11.58 -8.67
N THR A 131 15.16 10.52 -8.04
CA THR A 131 13.74 10.31 -7.75
C THR A 131 13.24 11.18 -6.58
N ASN A 132 14.14 11.79 -5.82
CA ASN A 132 13.80 12.72 -4.72
C ASN A 132 14.21 14.18 -4.99
N ALA A 133 14.16 14.60 -6.25
CA ALA A 133 14.69 15.90 -6.68
C ALA A 133 13.94 17.12 -6.12
N HIS A 134 12.66 17.00 -5.76
CA HIS A 134 11.86 18.09 -5.22
C HIS A 134 12.12 18.32 -3.73
N THR A 135 12.29 17.25 -2.95
CA THR A 135 12.49 17.35 -1.50
C THR A 135 13.94 17.50 -1.06
N GLN A 136 14.93 17.29 -1.96
CA GLN A 136 16.37 17.24 -1.64
C GLN A 136 16.89 18.40 -0.76
N ASN A 137 16.35 19.61 -0.94
CA ASN A 137 16.79 20.82 -0.21
C ASN A 137 15.82 21.27 0.89
N GLN A 138 14.88 20.42 1.30
CA GLN A 138 13.87 20.77 2.31
C GLN A 138 14.21 20.25 3.72
N GLY A 139 15.30 19.49 3.88
CA GLY A 139 15.75 18.98 5.17
C GLY A 139 14.95 17.79 5.68
N LEU A 140 14.48 16.92 4.78
CA LEU A 140 13.83 15.67 5.17
C LEU A 140 14.83 14.72 5.80
N ILE A 141 14.36 13.93 6.77
CA ILE A 141 15.08 12.86 7.42
C ILE A 141 14.57 11.54 6.84
N ALA A 142 15.47 10.74 6.27
CA ALA A 142 15.15 9.43 5.73
C ALA A 142 15.54 8.33 6.71
N PHE A 143 14.60 7.45 7.05
CA PHE A 143 14.81 6.35 7.98
C PHE A 143 15.23 5.10 7.19
N ASN A 144 16.46 4.64 7.42
CA ASN A 144 17.02 3.47 6.75
C ASN A 144 16.36 2.18 7.25
N ASP A 145 16.37 1.14 6.41
CA ASP A 145 15.94 -0.23 6.78
C ASP A 145 14.58 -0.26 7.49
N THR A 146 13.55 0.32 6.82
CA THR A 146 12.16 0.29 7.31
C THR A 146 11.38 -0.82 6.61
N SER A 147 10.76 -1.70 7.41
CA SER A 147 9.97 -2.83 6.90
C SER A 147 8.46 -2.64 7.08
N SER A 148 7.67 -3.02 6.08
CA SER A 148 6.20 -3.02 6.18
C SER A 148 5.68 -4.19 7.01
N CYS A 149 4.46 -4.03 7.56
CA CYS A 149 3.77 -5.13 8.22
C CYS A 149 3.20 -6.16 7.22
N GLY A 150 2.70 -5.69 6.07
CA GLY A 150 2.17 -6.52 5.00
C GLY A 150 2.79 -6.21 3.64
N THR A 151 2.29 -6.88 2.60
CA THR A 151 2.65 -6.64 1.20
C THR A 151 1.42 -6.23 0.37
N ALA A 152 0.37 -5.78 1.04
CA ALA A 152 -0.88 -5.34 0.44
C ALA A 152 -1.55 -4.36 1.41
N THR A 153 -2.14 -3.27 0.89
CA THR A 153 -2.85 -2.25 1.66
C THR A 153 -3.84 -2.85 2.66
N ALA A 154 -4.59 -3.89 2.25
CA ALA A 154 -5.59 -4.57 3.08
C ALA A 154 -5.02 -5.28 4.34
N VAL A 155 -3.70 -5.48 4.40
CA VAL A 155 -2.98 -6.01 5.56
C VAL A 155 -2.17 -4.93 6.25
N SER A 156 -1.41 -4.14 5.47
CA SER A 156 -0.48 -3.15 6.01
C SER A 156 -1.19 -2.02 6.75
N LEU A 157 -2.24 -1.40 6.18
CA LEU A 157 -2.93 -0.27 6.80
C LEU A 157 -3.51 -0.64 8.18
N PRO A 158 -4.38 -1.67 8.30
CA PRO A 158 -4.93 -1.98 9.61
C PRO A 158 -3.87 -2.43 10.61
N CYS A 159 -2.78 -3.06 10.16
CA CYS A 159 -1.68 -3.45 11.03
C CYS A 159 -0.92 -2.24 11.60
N MET A 160 -0.42 -1.35 10.74
CA MET A 160 0.42 -0.21 11.15
C MET A 160 -0.31 0.80 12.04
N PHE A 161 -1.64 0.84 11.98
CA PHE A 161 -2.46 1.67 12.86
C PHE A 161 -3.02 0.92 14.07
N SER A 162 -2.87 -0.40 14.14
CA SER A 162 -3.25 -1.19 15.31
C SER A 162 -2.17 -1.14 16.39
N ARG A 163 -2.53 -1.53 17.61
CA ARG A 163 -1.56 -1.78 18.69
C ARG A 163 -0.72 -3.05 18.47
N MET A 164 -1.07 -3.89 17.49
CA MET A 164 -0.38 -5.16 17.24
C MET A 164 0.81 -4.94 16.33
N GLY A 165 1.97 -5.48 16.71
CA GLY A 165 3.09 -5.62 15.79
C GLY A 165 2.84 -6.74 14.78
N ARG A 166 3.60 -6.73 13.68
CA ARG A 166 3.47 -7.68 12.56
C ARG A 166 3.44 -9.14 12.99
N ALA A 167 4.28 -9.52 13.95
CA ALA A 167 4.41 -10.91 14.37
C ALA A 167 3.11 -11.47 15.01
N ASP A 168 2.31 -10.61 15.63
CA ASP A 168 1.10 -10.98 16.38
C ASP A 168 -0.18 -10.36 15.78
N TYR A 169 -0.10 -9.86 14.55
CA TYR A 169 -1.22 -9.23 13.85
C TYR A 169 -2.32 -10.25 13.55
N ASP A 170 -3.53 -9.95 14.01
CA ASP A 170 -4.75 -10.69 13.67
C ASP A 170 -5.76 -9.72 13.05
N PRO A 171 -6.18 -9.90 11.78
CA PRO A 171 -7.01 -8.94 11.08
C PRO A 171 -8.41 -8.80 11.70
N ARG A 172 -8.95 -9.86 12.34
CA ARG A 172 -10.27 -9.78 12.97
C ARG A 172 -10.21 -8.95 14.25
N ARG A 173 -9.18 -9.19 15.08
CA ARG A 173 -8.92 -8.39 16.29
C ARG A 173 -8.61 -6.94 15.93
N ALA A 174 -7.84 -6.69 14.86
CA ALA A 174 -7.53 -5.34 14.40
C ALA A 174 -8.80 -4.55 14.06
N ASN A 175 -9.72 -5.16 13.34
CA ASN A 175 -10.98 -4.53 12.94
C ASN A 175 -12.01 -4.42 14.07
N ALA A 176 -11.79 -5.15 15.17
CA ALA A 176 -12.69 -5.20 16.33
C ALA A 176 -12.14 -4.43 17.53
N GLN A 177 -11.25 -3.45 17.33
CA GLN A 177 -10.76 -2.59 18.39
C GLN A 177 -10.37 -1.22 17.85
N ASP A 178 -10.24 -0.24 18.74
CA ASP A 178 -9.71 1.07 18.41
C ASP A 178 -8.25 0.98 17.90
N THR A 179 -7.95 1.86 16.96
CA THR A 179 -6.63 2.10 16.37
C THR A 179 -5.93 3.28 17.06
N VAL A 180 -4.67 3.54 16.71
CA VAL A 180 -3.98 4.77 17.16
C VAL A 180 -4.70 6.04 16.70
N ILE A 181 -5.44 6.00 15.57
CA ILE A 181 -6.23 7.13 15.07
C ILE A 181 -7.38 7.45 16.04
N ASP A 182 -8.06 6.42 16.53
CA ASP A 182 -9.16 6.55 17.49
C ASP A 182 -8.64 7.06 18.83
N VAL A 183 -7.52 6.53 19.31
CA VAL A 183 -6.87 6.96 20.56
C VAL A 183 -6.43 8.43 20.48
N LEU A 184 -5.88 8.87 19.34
CA LEU A 184 -5.57 10.29 19.11
C LEU A 184 -6.84 11.15 19.23
N SER A 185 -7.95 10.70 18.62
CA SER A 185 -9.24 11.40 18.72
C SER A 185 -9.76 11.44 20.17
N HIS A 186 -9.68 10.33 20.92
CA HIS A 186 -10.05 10.26 22.34
C HIS A 186 -9.26 11.24 23.20
N SER A 187 -8.00 11.51 22.84
CA SER A 187 -7.15 12.46 23.56
C SER A 187 -7.54 13.94 23.38
N GLY A 188 -8.48 14.24 22.49
CA GLY A 188 -8.92 15.60 22.14
C GLY A 188 -8.15 16.24 20.98
N ILE A 189 -7.30 15.47 20.29
CA ILE A 189 -6.63 15.92 19.06
C ILE A 189 -7.63 15.85 17.90
N LYS A 190 -7.64 16.86 17.04
CA LYS A 190 -8.47 16.84 15.83
C LYS A 190 -7.84 15.86 14.85
N VAL A 191 -8.59 14.83 14.45
CA VAL A 191 -8.12 13.85 13.47
C VAL A 191 -8.99 13.89 12.22
N GLN A 192 -8.35 13.97 11.06
CA GLN A 192 -9.02 13.97 9.75
C GLN A 192 -8.30 13.04 8.77
N TRP A 193 -9.04 12.27 7.98
CA TRP A 193 -8.50 11.38 6.96
C TRP A 193 -9.02 11.73 5.56
N PHE A 194 -8.11 11.89 4.59
CA PHE A 194 -8.45 12.13 3.20
C PHE A 194 -7.85 11.05 2.32
N ASP A 195 -8.71 10.36 1.56
CA ASP A 195 -8.37 9.15 0.83
C ASP A 195 -8.46 9.38 -0.68
N ASN A 196 -7.34 9.23 -1.39
CA ASN A 196 -7.30 9.19 -2.86
C ASN A 196 -6.87 7.81 -3.40
N ASP A 197 -6.86 6.79 -2.53
CA ASP A 197 -6.64 5.41 -2.91
C ASP A 197 -7.99 4.65 -2.93
N SER A 198 -8.04 3.46 -2.35
CA SER A 198 -9.12 2.51 -2.40
C SER A 198 -9.82 2.38 -1.04
N GLY A 199 -9.76 3.45 -0.23
CA GLY A 199 -10.31 3.54 1.12
C GLY A 199 -9.33 3.15 2.24
N CYS A 200 -9.66 3.57 3.46
CA CYS A 200 -8.83 3.44 4.65
C CYS A 200 -8.86 2.06 5.34
N LYS A 201 -9.51 1.06 4.72
CA LYS A 201 -9.56 -0.33 5.21
C LYS A 201 -10.08 -0.47 6.66
N GLY A 202 -11.03 0.39 7.06
CA GLY A 202 -11.66 0.40 8.37
C GLY A 202 -10.94 1.24 9.44
N VAL A 203 -9.73 1.70 9.16
CA VAL A 203 -8.89 2.43 10.13
C VAL A 203 -9.44 3.83 10.45
N CYS A 204 -10.17 4.44 9.51
CA CYS A 204 -10.67 5.81 9.65
C CYS A 204 -12.17 5.90 9.99
N ASP A 205 -12.84 4.77 10.26
CA ASP A 205 -14.30 4.68 10.33
C ASP A 205 -14.91 5.53 11.46
N GLN A 206 -14.18 5.75 12.56
CA GLN A 206 -14.67 6.50 13.73
C GLN A 206 -14.23 7.97 13.76
N VAL A 207 -13.46 8.43 12.77
CA VAL A 207 -12.98 9.82 12.69
C VAL A 207 -13.52 10.53 11.46
N GLU A 208 -13.37 11.86 11.41
CA GLU A 208 -13.77 12.63 10.22
C GLU A 208 -12.96 12.18 9.01
N ASN A 209 -13.63 11.56 8.05
CA ASN A 209 -12.97 11.03 6.86
C ASN A 209 -13.72 11.43 5.57
N LEU A 210 -12.98 11.45 4.47
CA LEU A 210 -13.51 11.72 3.14
C LEU A 210 -12.69 10.97 2.08
N THR A 211 -13.37 10.14 1.29
CA THR A 211 -12.83 9.62 0.03
C THR A 211 -13.05 10.62 -1.09
N ILE A 212 -12.00 10.88 -1.86
CA ILE A 212 -12.04 11.80 -3.00
C ILE A 212 -12.96 11.23 -4.08
N ASP A 213 -13.93 12.04 -4.50
CA ASP A 213 -14.74 11.73 -5.68
C ASP A 213 -13.86 11.86 -6.94
N LEU A 214 -13.80 10.80 -7.74
CA LEU A 214 -13.07 10.73 -9.01
C LEU A 214 -13.58 11.72 -10.08
N LYS A 215 -14.63 12.49 -9.79
CA LYS A 215 -15.17 13.57 -10.64
C LYS A 215 -15.03 14.96 -10.00
N SER A 216 -14.39 15.06 -8.83
CA SER A 216 -14.32 16.30 -8.04
C SER A 216 -13.51 17.42 -8.68
N ASP A 217 -12.50 17.08 -9.48
CA ASP A 217 -11.64 18.06 -10.16
C ASP A 217 -11.37 17.62 -11.60
N PRO A 218 -11.97 18.26 -12.62
CA PRO A 218 -11.77 17.90 -14.03
C PRO A 218 -10.33 18.01 -14.55
N LYS A 219 -9.44 18.71 -13.83
CA LYS A 219 -8.02 18.82 -14.22
C LYS A 219 -7.17 17.69 -13.65
N LEU A 220 -7.52 17.21 -12.46
CA LEU A 220 -6.74 16.22 -11.73
C LEU A 220 -7.37 14.83 -11.78
N CYS A 221 -8.65 14.72 -12.14
CA CYS A 221 -9.42 13.50 -12.11
C CYS A 221 -10.07 13.19 -13.47
N SER A 222 -9.98 11.93 -13.88
CA SER A 222 -10.50 11.44 -15.16
C SER A 222 -11.89 10.77 -15.05
N GLY A 223 -12.44 10.66 -13.85
CA GLY A 223 -13.59 9.79 -13.56
C GLY A 223 -13.21 8.33 -13.27
N GLN A 224 -11.95 7.93 -13.52
CA GLN A 224 -11.43 6.59 -13.24
C GLN A 224 -10.30 6.60 -12.21
N TYR A 225 -9.53 7.68 -12.15
CA TYR A 225 -8.48 7.92 -11.17
C TYR A 225 -8.34 9.44 -10.97
N CYS A 226 -7.70 9.84 -9.87
CA CYS A 226 -7.22 11.20 -9.66
C CYS A 226 -5.71 11.17 -9.40
N PHE A 227 -5.00 12.22 -9.83
CA PHE A 227 -3.65 12.49 -9.34
C PHE A 227 -3.71 12.95 -7.87
N ASP A 228 -2.73 12.53 -7.07
CA ASP A 228 -2.68 12.82 -5.63
C ASP A 228 -2.63 14.31 -5.28
N GLN A 229 -2.32 15.18 -6.24
CA GLN A 229 -2.45 16.63 -6.10
C GLN A 229 -3.86 17.08 -5.69
N VAL A 230 -4.90 16.29 -5.91
CA VAL A 230 -6.26 16.58 -5.41
C VAL A 230 -6.31 16.68 -3.88
N LEU A 231 -5.47 15.93 -3.17
CA LEU A 231 -5.34 15.98 -1.71
C LEU A 231 -4.68 17.29 -1.24
N LEU A 232 -3.78 17.86 -2.04
CA LEU A 232 -3.19 19.17 -1.76
C LEU A 232 -4.24 20.29 -1.80
N ASN A 233 -5.17 20.23 -2.76
CA ASN A 233 -6.30 21.17 -2.84
C ASN A 233 -7.21 21.05 -1.61
N LYS A 234 -7.41 19.83 -1.09
CA LYS A 234 -8.19 19.59 0.13
C LYS A 234 -7.45 20.12 1.36
N LEU A 235 -6.15 19.88 1.45
CA LEU A 235 -5.30 20.39 2.52
C LEU A 235 -5.34 21.92 2.58
N ASP A 236 -5.27 22.63 1.46
CA ASP A 236 -5.38 24.11 1.42
C ASP A 236 -6.68 24.61 2.04
N LYS A 237 -7.81 23.95 1.75
CA LYS A 237 -9.12 24.31 2.30
C LYS A 237 -9.16 24.13 3.81
N ILE A 238 -8.54 23.08 4.34
CA ILE A 238 -8.52 22.80 5.78
C ILE A 238 -7.63 23.81 6.51
N LEU A 239 -6.43 24.06 5.97
CA LEU A 239 -5.47 24.99 6.55
C LEU A 239 -5.92 26.47 6.45
N ALA A 240 -7.00 26.77 5.73
CA ALA A 240 -7.63 28.09 5.70
C ALA A 240 -8.56 28.34 6.89
N VAL A 241 -9.08 27.30 7.54
CA VAL A 241 -10.07 27.41 8.65
C VAL A 241 -9.38 27.63 10.01
N ALA A 242 -8.05 27.51 10.08
CA ALA A 242 -7.19 27.78 11.24
C ALA A 242 -7.68 27.09 12.55
N PRO A 243 -7.56 25.75 12.66
CA PRO A 243 -7.90 25.06 13.90
C PRO A 243 -7.11 25.59 15.10
N SER A 244 -7.79 25.82 16.23
CA SER A 244 -7.18 26.29 17.48
C SER A 244 -6.75 25.16 18.42
N GLN A 245 -6.67 23.92 17.91
CA GLN A 245 -6.31 22.72 18.67
C GLN A 245 -5.32 21.88 17.87
N ASP A 246 -4.56 21.03 18.58
CA ASP A 246 -3.65 20.09 17.94
C ASP A 246 -4.40 19.22 16.94
N THR A 247 -3.79 19.03 15.77
CA THR A 247 -4.43 18.41 14.61
C THR A 247 -3.50 17.42 13.93
N VAL A 248 -4.04 16.26 13.56
CA VAL A 248 -3.39 15.28 12.68
C VAL A 248 -4.24 15.11 11.43
N ILE A 249 -3.64 15.34 10.27
CA ILE A 249 -4.27 15.17 8.96
C ILE A 249 -3.61 14.00 8.25
N PHE A 250 -4.38 12.95 7.96
CA PHE A 250 -3.94 11.82 7.15
C PHE A 250 -4.27 12.08 5.68
N LEU A 251 -3.26 11.94 4.81
CA LEU A 251 -3.39 11.97 3.36
C LEU A 251 -3.01 10.60 2.82
N HIS A 252 -3.98 9.79 2.41
CA HIS A 252 -3.74 8.47 1.83
C HIS A 252 -3.69 8.60 0.32
N ILE A 253 -2.48 8.46 -0.23
CA ILE A 253 -2.17 8.68 -1.64
C ILE A 253 -2.23 7.36 -2.41
N ILE A 254 -2.58 7.40 -3.71
CA ILE A 254 -2.50 6.21 -4.58
C ILE A 254 -1.05 5.91 -4.99
N GLY A 255 -0.15 6.89 -4.88
CA GLY A 255 1.29 6.70 -4.93
C GLY A 255 1.77 5.93 -6.16
N SER A 256 2.39 4.78 -5.93
CA SER A 256 3.01 3.97 -6.97
C SER A 256 2.15 2.79 -7.44
N HIS A 257 0.83 2.76 -7.13
CA HIS A 257 -0.01 1.58 -7.38
C HIS A 257 -0.07 1.17 -8.87
N GLY A 258 0.31 -0.09 -9.14
CA GLY A 258 0.29 -0.74 -10.45
C GLY A 258 -1.01 -1.49 -10.80
N PRO A 259 -1.11 -2.12 -12.00
CA PRO A 259 -0.11 -2.12 -13.08
C PRO A 259 -0.16 -0.83 -13.94
N THR A 260 -1.12 0.07 -13.70
CA THR A 260 -1.28 1.33 -14.44
C THR A 260 -0.37 2.45 -13.92
N TYR A 261 0.92 2.18 -13.70
CA TYR A 261 1.88 3.13 -13.12
C TYR A 261 1.91 4.48 -13.87
N TYR A 262 1.77 4.44 -15.20
CA TYR A 262 1.74 5.61 -16.08
C TYR A 262 0.57 6.59 -15.82
N LEU A 263 -0.45 6.17 -15.06
CA LEU A 263 -1.57 7.01 -14.64
C LEU A 263 -1.34 7.65 -13.26
N ARG A 264 -0.18 7.42 -12.62
CA ARG A 264 0.15 7.98 -11.30
C ARG A 264 0.85 9.34 -11.37
N TYR A 265 1.30 9.77 -12.54
CA TYR A 265 1.95 11.06 -12.73
C TYR A 265 1.41 11.75 -14.00
N PRO A 266 1.25 13.08 -13.98
CA PRO A 266 0.83 13.83 -15.16
C PRO A 266 2.02 14.01 -16.14
N PRO A 267 1.75 14.37 -17.42
CA PRO A 267 2.79 14.47 -18.45
C PRO A 267 3.98 15.36 -18.08
N GLU A 268 3.76 16.44 -17.33
CA GLU A 268 4.79 17.38 -16.88
C GLU A 268 5.75 16.78 -15.83
N HIS A 269 5.38 15.67 -15.18
CA HIS A 269 6.23 14.93 -14.24
C HIS A 269 6.84 13.65 -14.84
N ARG A 270 6.71 13.47 -16.17
CA ARG A 270 7.30 12.35 -16.92
C ARG A 270 8.77 12.64 -17.24
N LYS A 271 9.67 12.40 -16.28
CA LYS A 271 11.10 12.73 -16.38
C LYS A 271 11.96 11.60 -16.96
N PHE A 272 11.73 10.38 -16.53
CA PHE A 272 12.50 9.20 -16.95
C PHE A 272 11.82 8.58 -18.18
N ILE A 273 12.57 8.47 -19.28
CA ILE A 273 12.10 7.98 -20.58
C ILE A 273 13.12 7.00 -21.18
N PRO A 274 12.70 6.05 -22.04
CA PRO A 274 11.30 5.74 -22.39
C PRO A 274 10.53 5.15 -21.19
N ASP A 275 9.22 5.36 -21.13
CA ASP A 275 8.32 4.78 -20.12
C ASP A 275 7.29 3.84 -20.79
N CYS A 276 6.43 3.22 -19.98
CA CYS A 276 5.48 2.16 -20.30
C CYS A 276 4.04 2.69 -20.15
N PRO A 277 3.49 3.42 -21.14
CA PRO A 277 2.17 4.05 -21.05
C PRO A 277 1.01 3.05 -21.29
N ARG A 278 1.03 1.91 -20.59
CA ARG A 278 0.06 0.82 -20.75
C ARG A 278 -0.08 -0.01 -19.46
N SER A 279 -1.20 -0.71 -19.33
CA SER A 279 -1.51 -1.53 -18.15
C SER A 279 -1.07 -3.00 -18.27
N ASP A 280 -0.82 -3.48 -19.49
CA ASP A 280 -0.27 -4.78 -19.80
C ASP A 280 1.27 -4.71 -19.85
N ILE A 281 1.84 -4.53 -18.66
CA ILE A 281 3.27 -4.29 -18.40
C ILE A 281 4.20 -5.37 -18.94
N GLN A 282 3.71 -6.56 -19.29
CA GLN A 282 4.48 -7.61 -19.97
C GLN A 282 4.93 -7.22 -21.38
N ASN A 283 4.26 -6.24 -21.98
CA ASN A 283 4.59 -5.76 -23.32
C ASN A 283 5.52 -4.54 -23.29
N CYS A 284 6.14 -4.25 -22.14
CA CYS A 284 7.15 -3.23 -21.97
C CYS A 284 8.50 -3.88 -21.67
N SER A 285 9.57 -3.20 -22.09
CA SER A 285 10.91 -3.55 -21.63
C SER A 285 11.04 -3.29 -20.12
N GLN A 286 12.00 -3.97 -19.50
CA GLN A 286 12.31 -3.78 -18.09
C GLN A 286 12.69 -2.32 -17.77
N GLU A 287 13.42 -1.67 -18.68
CA GLU A 287 13.82 -0.27 -18.54
C GLU A 287 12.60 0.66 -18.57
N GLU A 288 11.69 0.47 -19.52
CA GLU A 288 10.45 1.25 -19.60
C GLU A 288 9.61 1.10 -18.34
N LEU A 289 9.44 -0.12 -17.83
CA LEU A 289 8.70 -0.37 -16.59
C LEU A 289 9.34 0.33 -15.39
N ILE A 290 10.66 0.20 -15.21
CA ILE A 290 11.38 0.87 -14.14
C ILE A 290 11.28 2.40 -14.27
N ASN A 291 11.45 2.97 -15.47
CA ASN A 291 11.31 4.40 -15.70
C ASN A 291 9.90 4.91 -15.38
N THR A 292 8.87 4.15 -15.75
CA THR A 292 7.46 4.45 -15.42
C THR A 292 7.26 4.48 -13.91
N TYR A 293 7.75 3.44 -13.22
CA TYR A 293 7.67 3.35 -11.78
C TYR A 293 8.44 4.51 -11.10
N ASP A 294 9.66 4.83 -11.54
CA ASP A 294 10.46 5.92 -10.99
C ASP A 294 9.80 7.30 -11.19
N ASN A 295 9.04 7.50 -12.26
CA ASN A 295 8.23 8.71 -12.43
C ASN A 295 7.11 8.81 -11.38
N THR A 296 6.54 7.68 -10.92
CA THR A 296 5.58 7.68 -9.80
C THR A 296 6.24 8.10 -8.48
N ILE A 297 7.49 7.68 -8.26
CA ILE A 297 8.27 8.05 -7.07
C ILE A 297 8.61 9.54 -7.10
N LEU A 298 9.04 10.05 -8.26
CA LEU A 298 9.29 11.47 -8.46
C LEU A 298 8.03 12.32 -8.26
N TYR A 299 6.87 11.84 -8.71
CA TYR A 299 5.62 12.55 -8.47
C TYR A 299 5.21 12.52 -6.99
N THR A 300 5.37 11.38 -6.31
CA THR A 300 5.18 11.30 -4.86
C THR A 300 6.10 12.28 -4.13
N ASP A 301 7.37 12.38 -4.54
CA ASP A 301 8.33 13.34 -4.01
C ASP A 301 7.86 14.81 -4.22
N PHE A 302 7.30 15.13 -5.38
CA PHE A 302 6.65 16.43 -5.62
C PHE A 302 5.50 16.69 -4.64
N ILE A 303 4.60 15.71 -4.43
CA ILE A 303 3.48 15.83 -3.47
C ILE A 303 4.01 16.09 -2.06
N LEU A 304 5.02 15.33 -1.60
CA LEU A 304 5.65 15.53 -0.29
C LEU A 304 6.29 16.91 -0.17
N SER A 305 6.95 17.39 -1.22
CA SER A 305 7.52 18.74 -1.26
C SER A 305 6.45 19.81 -1.08
N GLU A 306 5.30 19.66 -1.74
CA GLU A 306 4.19 20.61 -1.62
C GLU A 306 3.52 20.56 -0.25
N VAL A 307 3.40 19.39 0.38
CA VAL A 307 2.96 19.29 1.78
C VAL A 307 3.90 20.08 2.69
N VAL A 308 5.21 19.89 2.56
CA VAL A 308 6.20 20.64 3.36
C VAL A 308 6.12 22.14 3.10
N ASN A 309 5.98 22.57 1.85
CA ASN A 309 5.82 23.99 1.51
C ASN A 309 4.58 24.60 2.16
N LYS A 310 3.45 23.88 2.15
CA LYS A 310 2.21 24.32 2.81
C LYS A 310 2.37 24.40 4.32
N LEU A 311 3.04 23.43 4.95
CA LEU A 311 3.33 23.44 6.38
C LEU A 311 4.26 24.58 6.78
N LYS A 312 5.30 24.88 5.99
CA LYS A 312 6.16 26.05 6.18
C LYS A 312 5.35 27.35 6.15
N GLY A 313 4.41 27.47 5.21
CA GLY A 313 3.50 28.62 5.10
C GLY A 313 2.48 28.76 6.24
N LYS A 314 2.49 27.85 7.22
CA LYS A 314 1.58 27.85 8.38
C LYS A 314 2.30 27.92 9.72
N GLN A 315 3.63 28.10 9.73
CA GLN A 315 4.43 28.14 10.95
C GLN A 315 4.11 29.31 11.89
N ASP A 316 3.51 30.40 11.38
CA ASP A 316 3.03 31.52 12.19
C ASP A 316 1.83 31.14 13.08
N MET A 317 1.11 30.07 12.72
CA MET A 317 -0.10 29.62 13.42
C MET A 317 0.06 28.24 14.07
N PHE A 318 0.97 27.41 13.57
CA PHE A 318 1.13 26.02 14.00
C PHE A 318 2.58 25.67 14.20
N ASP A 319 2.81 24.70 15.08
CA ASP A 319 4.03 23.93 15.09
C ASP A 319 3.84 22.75 14.14
N THR A 320 4.62 22.72 13.07
CA THR A 320 4.32 21.84 11.93
C THR A 320 5.31 20.69 11.76
N ALA A 321 4.79 19.52 11.37
CA ALA A 321 5.57 18.36 11.00
C ALA A 321 4.87 17.55 9.90
N MET A 322 5.66 16.76 9.16
CA MET A 322 5.19 15.79 8.19
C MET A 322 5.86 14.44 8.44
N LEU A 323 5.09 13.36 8.34
CA LEU A 323 5.59 12.00 8.31
C LEU A 323 5.04 11.30 7.05
N TYR A 324 5.89 10.62 6.30
CA TYR A 324 5.53 9.81 5.15
C TYR A 324 6.00 8.38 5.36
N LEU A 325 5.12 7.42 5.07
CA LEU A 325 5.41 6.00 5.17
C LEU A 325 4.60 5.23 4.13
N SER A 326 5.27 4.43 3.30
CA SER A 326 4.57 3.53 2.36
C SER A 326 4.01 2.32 3.08
N ASP A 327 2.86 1.83 2.63
CA ASP A 327 2.18 0.65 3.15
C ASP A 327 2.91 -0.66 2.81
N HIS A 328 3.50 -0.75 1.61
CA HIS A 328 4.39 -1.81 1.15
C HIS A 328 5.20 -1.34 -0.07
N GLY A 329 6.09 -2.20 -0.57
CA GLY A 329 6.86 -1.99 -1.80
C GLY A 329 6.24 -2.68 -3.03
N GLU A 330 7.04 -2.86 -4.09
CA GLU A 330 6.60 -3.39 -5.38
C GLU A 330 7.68 -4.25 -6.05
N SER A 331 7.29 -5.39 -6.61
CA SER A 331 8.16 -6.14 -7.53
C SER A 331 7.97 -5.65 -8.96
N LEU A 332 9.07 -5.43 -9.67
CA LEU A 332 9.10 -4.89 -11.03
C LEU A 332 9.73 -5.86 -12.04
N GLY A 333 9.85 -7.13 -11.70
CA GLY A 333 10.39 -8.19 -12.56
C GLY A 333 11.56 -8.96 -11.95
N GLU A 334 12.03 -8.55 -10.77
CA GLU A 334 13.07 -9.26 -10.04
C GLU A 334 12.65 -10.72 -9.80
N LYS A 335 13.47 -11.67 -10.27
CA LYS A 335 13.19 -13.12 -10.20
C LYS A 335 11.85 -13.52 -10.84
N GLY A 336 11.37 -12.75 -11.82
CA GLY A 336 10.09 -12.98 -12.50
C GLY A 336 8.86 -12.57 -11.67
N MET A 337 9.04 -11.92 -10.51
CA MET A 337 7.93 -11.41 -9.72
C MET A 337 7.58 -9.98 -10.13
N TYR A 338 6.29 -9.73 -10.20
CA TYR A 338 5.69 -8.45 -10.53
C TYR A 338 4.56 -8.16 -9.55
N LEU A 339 4.27 -6.88 -9.37
CA LEU A 339 3.26 -6.39 -8.45
C LEU A 339 3.59 -6.78 -7.00
N HIS A 340 2.57 -6.72 -6.15
CA HIS A 340 2.64 -6.96 -4.73
C HIS A 340 1.56 -7.97 -4.29
N GLY A 341 1.54 -8.29 -3.00
CA GLY A 341 0.62 -9.25 -2.39
C GLY A 341 1.19 -10.65 -2.25
N ALA A 342 2.52 -10.82 -2.34
CA ALA A 342 3.15 -12.10 -2.02
C ALA A 342 2.98 -12.42 -0.53
N PRO A 343 2.68 -13.67 -0.13
CA PRO A 343 2.64 -14.03 1.29
C PRO A 343 3.95 -13.61 1.98
N TYR A 344 3.85 -12.88 3.09
CA TYR A 344 5.01 -12.22 3.72
C TYR A 344 6.19 -13.16 3.97
N SER A 345 5.93 -14.43 4.35
CA SER A 345 6.96 -15.46 4.60
C SER A 345 7.86 -15.78 3.41
N ILE A 346 7.41 -15.48 2.19
CA ILE A 346 8.15 -15.67 0.94
C ILE A 346 8.28 -14.36 0.14
N ALA A 347 7.84 -13.24 0.70
CA ALA A 347 7.85 -11.97 0.02
C ALA A 347 9.30 -11.50 -0.20
N PRO A 348 9.61 -10.96 -1.39
CA PRO A 348 10.92 -10.38 -1.66
C PRO A 348 11.08 -9.04 -0.92
N LYS A 349 12.34 -8.60 -0.72
CA LYS A 349 12.63 -7.30 -0.07
C LYS A 349 12.01 -6.14 -0.82
N GLU A 350 11.86 -6.28 -2.13
CA GLU A 350 11.19 -5.37 -3.05
C GLU A 350 9.76 -5.02 -2.58
N GLN A 351 9.05 -5.97 -1.94
CA GLN A 351 7.69 -5.77 -1.44
C GLN A 351 7.61 -5.38 0.05
N THR A 352 8.67 -5.65 0.83
CA THR A 352 8.64 -5.42 2.29
C THR A 352 9.46 -4.23 2.75
N SER A 353 10.41 -3.74 1.94
CA SER A 353 11.25 -2.58 2.26
C SER A 353 10.58 -1.30 1.76
N VAL A 354 10.18 -0.44 2.69
CA VAL A 354 9.39 0.78 2.41
C VAL A 354 10.15 2.07 2.76
N PRO A 355 9.91 3.17 2.05
CA PRO A 355 10.42 4.48 2.43
C PRO A 355 9.66 5.00 3.66
N MET A 356 10.41 5.60 4.58
CA MET A 356 9.90 6.36 5.72
C MET A 356 10.68 7.67 5.80
N LEU A 357 9.96 8.79 5.70
CA LEU A 357 10.54 10.13 5.65
C LEU A 357 9.84 11.04 6.66
N ALA A 358 10.59 11.91 7.33
CA ALA A 358 10.01 12.94 8.20
C ALA A 358 10.55 14.32 7.85
N TRP A 359 9.72 15.33 8.04
CA TRP A 359 10.12 16.73 8.08
C TRP A 359 9.55 17.37 9.34
N VAL A 360 10.37 18.14 10.06
CA VAL A 360 9.99 18.74 11.34
C VAL A 360 10.42 20.20 11.36
N SER A 361 9.49 21.10 11.66
CA SER A 361 9.80 22.52 11.84
C SER A 361 10.59 22.76 13.12
N ASN A 362 11.35 23.86 13.17
CA ASN A 362 12.14 24.22 14.35
C ASN A 362 11.26 24.33 15.61
N ASP A 363 10.14 25.05 15.51
CA ASP A 363 9.23 25.25 16.64
C ASP A 363 8.64 23.92 17.11
N PHE A 364 8.19 23.05 16.19
CA PHE A 364 7.72 21.71 16.54
C PHE A 364 8.78 20.90 17.29
N SER A 365 10.04 20.93 16.83
CA SER A 365 11.12 20.21 17.49
C SER A 365 11.45 20.77 18.88
N GLN A 366 11.39 22.08 19.07
CA GLN A 366 11.69 22.74 20.36
C GLN A 366 10.57 22.52 21.36
N ASP A 367 9.33 22.77 20.97
CA ASP A 367 8.15 22.72 21.84
C ASP A 367 7.83 21.28 22.27
N ASN A 368 8.08 20.31 21.37
CA ASN A 368 7.94 18.87 21.67
C ASN A 368 9.24 18.21 22.17
N GLN A 369 10.29 19.00 22.46
CA GLN A 369 11.55 18.53 23.05
C GLN A 369 12.26 17.42 22.27
N LEU A 370 12.15 17.46 20.93
CA LEU A 370 12.80 16.51 20.04
C LEU A 370 14.27 16.86 19.85
N ASN A 371 15.16 15.94 20.24
CA ASN A 371 16.57 16.05 19.91
C ASN A 371 16.78 15.61 18.46
N MET A 372 16.79 16.56 17.53
CA MET A 372 16.89 16.28 16.09
C MET A 372 18.21 15.60 15.70
N THR A 373 19.30 15.81 16.44
CA THR A 373 20.55 15.06 16.24
C THR A 373 20.37 13.58 16.59
N CYS A 374 19.66 13.28 17.69
CA CYS A 374 19.34 11.91 18.06
C CYS A 374 18.40 11.27 17.03
N VAL A 375 17.38 11.99 16.56
CA VAL A 375 16.45 11.50 15.52
C VAL A 375 17.22 11.17 14.25
N ALA A 376 18.08 12.06 13.75
CA ALA A 376 18.89 11.82 12.56
C ALA A 376 19.81 10.59 12.73
N GLN A 377 20.48 10.46 13.88
CA GLN A 377 21.33 9.31 14.17
C GLN A 377 20.54 7.99 14.19
N ARG A 378 19.33 7.99 14.76
CA ARG A 378 18.45 6.81 14.77
C ARG A 378 17.95 6.47 13.37
N ALA A 379 17.56 7.47 12.59
CA ALA A 379 17.13 7.30 11.21
C ALA A 379 18.24 6.66 10.35
N GLU A 380 19.50 7.07 10.53
CA GLU A 380 20.64 6.47 9.84
C GLU A 380 20.92 5.02 10.28
N GLN A 381 20.79 4.73 11.58
CA GLN A 381 20.98 3.38 12.14
C GLN A 381 19.99 2.36 11.57
N GLY A 382 18.77 2.79 11.30
CA GLY A 382 17.70 1.96 10.74
C GLY A 382 17.18 0.88 11.69
N GLY A 383 16.55 -0.16 11.12
CA GLY A 383 15.90 -1.24 11.86
C GLY A 383 14.48 -0.87 12.29
N PHE A 384 13.79 -0.06 11.49
CA PHE A 384 12.42 0.34 11.73
C PHE A 384 11.45 -0.61 11.05
N SER A 385 10.21 -0.56 11.50
CA SER A 385 9.09 -1.17 10.81
C SER A 385 7.81 -0.39 11.08
N HIS A 386 6.72 -0.81 10.47
CA HIS A 386 5.38 -0.34 10.84
C HIS A 386 5.00 -0.58 12.31
N ASP A 387 5.74 -1.40 13.05
CA ASP A 387 5.52 -1.62 14.48
C ASP A 387 6.04 -0.44 15.35
N ASN A 388 6.85 0.46 14.78
CA ASN A 388 7.39 1.66 15.43
C ASN A 388 6.49 2.87 15.23
#